data_AF-A0A2V7S764-F1
#
_entry.id   AF-A0A2V7S764-F1
#
_cell.length_a   1.000
_cell.length_b   1.000
_cell.length_c   1.000
_cell.angle_alpha   90.00
_cell.angle_beta   90.00
_cell.angle_gamma   90.00
#
_symmetry.space_group_name_H-M   'P 1'
#
loop_
_entity.id
_entity.type
_entity.pdbx_description
1 polymer ?
#
loop_
_entity_poly.entity_id
_entity_poly.type
_entity_poly.pdbx_seq_one_letter_code
_entity_poly.pdbx_strand_id
1 'polypeptide(L)'
;EAELRLLPRVRVVLTLGRIAYDAWLRAAGWWSRLPPAARPPFRHGAVTRLPDGTILIASYHPSRQNTNTGKLTRTMWHAVLRRVRSLVDSIR
;
A
#
# COMPACT_ATOMS: atom_id res chain seq x y z
N GLU A 1 -0.60 8.10 13.73
CA GLU A 1 0.77 7.72 14.15
C GLU A 1 0.80 6.75 15.33
N ALA A 2 0.07 7.01 16.42
CA ALA A 2 0.03 6.12 17.59
C ALA A 2 -0.40 4.68 17.28
N GLU A 3 -1.41 4.49 16.42
CA GLU A 3 -1.92 3.16 16.03
C GLU A 3 -0.87 2.28 15.34
N LEU A 4 -0.05 2.85 14.45
CA LEU A 4 0.99 2.09 13.73
C LEU A 4 2.05 1.52 14.69
N ARG A 5 2.34 2.22 15.80
CA ARG A 5 3.28 1.74 16.82
C ARG A 5 2.76 0.51 17.56
N LEU A 6 1.44 0.30 17.59
CA LEU A 6 0.80 -0.86 18.20
C LEU A 6 0.79 -2.10 17.30
N LEU A 7 1.29 -1.98 16.06
CA LEU A 7 1.28 -3.04 15.05
C LEU A 7 2.70 -3.54 14.72
N PRO A 8 3.51 -4.02 15.70
CA PRO A 8 4.94 -4.29 15.52
C PRO A 8 5.25 -5.46 14.57
N ARG A 9 4.24 -6.27 14.24
CA ARG A 9 4.38 -7.44 13.36
C ARG A 9 3.87 -7.21 11.94
N VAL A 10 3.46 -5.99 11.60
CA VAL A 10 3.01 -5.70 10.24
C VAL A 10 4.18 -5.77 9.29
N ARG A 11 4.07 -6.66 8.28
CA ARG A 11 5.08 -6.86 7.22
C ARG A 11 4.55 -6.52 5.83
N VAL A 12 3.23 -6.51 5.66
CA VAL A 12 2.56 -6.21 4.40
C VAL A 12 1.47 -5.18 4.67
N VAL A 13 1.47 -4.08 3.92
CA VAL A 13 0.50 -2.99 4.03
C VAL A 13 -0.14 -2.76 2.68
N LEU A 14 -1.47 -2.90 2.62
CA LEU A 14 -2.27 -2.47 1.47
C LEU A 14 -2.86 -1.09 1.74
N THR A 15 -2.66 -0.15 0.82
CA THR A 15 -3.20 1.21 0.90
C THR A 15 -4.25 1.44 -0.19
N LEU A 16 -5.32 2.13 0.17
CA LEU A 16 -6.49 2.35 -0.67
C LEU A 16 -6.58 3.81 -1.10
N GLY A 17 -6.07 4.10 -2.29
CA GLY A 17 -5.99 5.44 -2.86
C GLY A 17 -4.70 6.18 -2.49
N ARG A 18 -4.42 7.26 -3.23
CA ARG A 18 -3.20 8.08 -3.06
C ARG A 18 -3.13 8.70 -1.67
N ILE A 19 -4.25 9.20 -1.15
CA ILE A 19 -4.31 9.83 0.18
C ILE A 19 -3.86 8.85 1.26
N ALA A 20 -4.37 7.61 1.26
CA ALA A 20 -3.96 6.58 2.22
C ALA A 20 -2.49 6.19 2.06
N TYR A 21 -1.99 6.10 0.81
CA TYR A 21 -0.60 5.80 0.51
C TYR A 21 0.36 6.85 1.09
N ASP A 22 0.10 8.12 0.81
CA ASP A 22 0.92 9.24 1.27
C ASP A 22 0.82 9.42 2.80
N ALA A 23 -0.39 9.29 3.36
CA ALA A 23 -0.62 9.37 4.79
C ALA A 23 0.11 8.26 5.56
N TRP A 24 0.10 7.03 5.05
CA TRP A 24 0.83 5.92 5.67
C TRP A 24 2.34 6.14 5.61
N LEU A 25 2.90 6.55 4.47
CA LEU A 25 4.32 6.85 4.34
C LEU A 25 4.76 7.98 5.28
N ARG A 26 3.93 9.03 5.44
CA ARG A 26 4.18 10.09 6.41
C ARG A 26 4.15 9.55 7.84
N ALA A 27 3.07 8.86 8.22
CA ALA A 27 2.87 8.37 9.57
C ALA A 27 3.89 7.29 10.01
N ALA A 28 4.40 6.51 9.06
CA ALA A 28 5.48 5.55 9.27
C ALA A 28 6.89 6.20 9.23
N GLY A 29 6.98 7.52 9.02
CA GLY A 29 8.24 8.27 9.02
C GLY A 29 9.07 8.11 7.74
N TRP A 30 8.53 7.53 6.67
CA TRP A 30 9.28 7.32 5.42
C TRP A 30 9.55 8.62 4.66
N TRP A 31 8.68 9.63 4.77
CA TRP A 31 8.93 10.91 4.11
C TRP A 31 10.12 11.69 4.68
N SER A 32 10.49 11.49 5.95
CA SER A 32 11.71 12.06 6.53
C SER A 32 12.94 11.18 6.31
N ARG A 33 12.78 9.87 6.08
CA ARG A 33 13.87 8.91 5.87
C ARG A 33 14.29 8.75 4.41
N LEU A 34 13.36 8.97 3.46
CA LEU A 34 13.63 8.83 2.03
C LEU A 34 13.74 10.21 1.35
N PRO A 35 14.81 10.45 0.58
CA PRO A 35 14.90 11.66 -0.24
C PRO A 35 13.75 11.67 -1.27
N PRO A 36 13.26 12.86 -1.71
CA PRO A 36 12.13 12.97 -2.62
C PRO A 36 12.21 12.08 -3.87
N ALA A 37 13.40 11.94 -4.47
CA ALA A 37 13.63 11.12 -5.65
C ALA A 37 13.52 9.60 -5.40
N ALA A 38 13.70 9.13 -4.16
CA ALA A 38 13.59 7.73 -3.77
C ALA A 38 12.21 7.38 -3.21
N ARG A 39 11.29 8.36 -3.11
CA ARG A 39 9.95 8.11 -2.60
C ARG A 39 9.18 7.26 -3.63
N PRO A 40 8.62 6.12 -3.21
CA PRO A 40 7.95 5.23 -4.13
C PRO A 40 6.69 5.90 -4.71
N PRO A 41 6.45 5.84 -6.03
CA PRO A 41 5.30 6.50 -6.63
C PRO A 41 4.01 5.71 -6.40
N PHE A 42 2.89 6.43 -6.22
CA PHE A 42 1.58 5.79 -6.16
C PHE A 42 1.12 5.33 -7.55
N ARG A 43 0.94 4.01 -7.72
CA ARG A 43 0.31 3.39 -8.89
C ARG A 43 -0.46 2.13 -8.45
N HIS A 44 -1.66 1.92 -8.99
CA HIS A 44 -2.44 0.72 -8.66
C HIS A 44 -1.64 -0.56 -8.99
N GLY A 45 -1.63 -1.50 -8.04
CA GLY A 45 -0.89 -2.75 -8.11
C GLY A 45 0.61 -2.62 -7.83
N ALA A 46 1.13 -1.41 -7.58
CA ALA A 46 2.55 -1.26 -7.25
C ALA A 46 2.88 -1.93 -5.92
N VAL A 47 4.00 -2.65 -5.90
CA VAL A 47 4.55 -3.31 -4.71
C VAL A 47 5.92 -2.72 -4.47
N THR A 48 6.14 -2.15 -3.30
CA THR A 48 7.41 -1.54 -2.89
C THR A 48 7.90 -2.24 -1.64
N ARG A 49 9.15 -2.71 -1.64
CA ARG A 49 9.83 -3.14 -0.43
C ARG A 49 10.58 -1.96 0.16
N LEU A 50 10.24 -1.58 1.38
CA LEU A 50 10.86 -0.48 2.10
C LEU A 50 12.16 -0.97 2.79
N PRO A 51 13.08 -0.06 3.15
CA PRO A 51 14.35 -0.41 3.79
C PRO A 51 14.24 -1.29 5.06
N ASP A 52 13.15 -1.19 5.82
CA ASP A 52 12.90 -2.02 7.01
C ASP A 52 12.33 -3.41 6.67
N GLY A 53 12.17 -3.71 5.38
CA GLY A 53 11.57 -4.95 4.90
C GLY A 53 10.04 -4.96 4.88
N THR A 54 9.36 -3.87 5.23
CA THR A 54 7.92 -3.72 5.05
C THR A 54 7.57 -3.69 3.56
N ILE A 55 6.56 -4.46 3.16
CA ILE A 55 6.05 -4.49 1.79
C ILE A 55 4.81 -3.60 1.71
N LEU A 56 4.93 -2.48 1.01
CA LEU A 56 3.86 -1.52 0.77
C LEU A 56 3.23 -1.75 -0.60
N ILE A 57 1.91 -1.92 -0.62
CA ILE A 57 1.12 -2.18 -1.82
C ILE A 57 0.14 -1.02 -2.02
N ALA A 58 0.13 -0.46 -3.23
CA ALA A 58 -0.78 0.61 -3.61
C ALA A 58 -1.94 0.07 -4.43
N SER A 59 -3.17 0.47 -4.10
CA SER A 59 -4.35 0.26 -4.94
C SER A 59 -5.11 1.55 -5.12
N TYR A 60 -5.82 1.71 -6.25
CA TYR A 60 -6.96 2.63 -6.28
C TYR A 60 -7.96 2.28 -5.17
N HIS A 61 -8.60 3.31 -4.64
CA HIS A 61 -9.61 3.16 -3.60
C HIS A 61 -10.88 2.52 -4.20
N PRO A 62 -11.50 1.52 -3.54
CA PRO A 62 -12.72 0.88 -4.03
C PRO A 62 -13.98 1.74 -3.76
N SER A 63 -13.95 3.02 -4.14
CA SER A 63 -15.12 3.90 -4.07
C SER A 63 -16.08 3.62 -5.22
N ARG A 64 -17.37 3.95 -5.02
CA ARG A 64 -18.41 3.92 -6.06
C ARG A 64 -17.97 4.60 -7.36
N GLN A 65 -17.32 5.75 -7.27
CA GLN A 65 -16.83 6.46 -8.45
C GLN A 65 -15.80 5.62 -9.23
N ASN A 66 -14.79 5.07 -8.56
CA ASN A 66 -13.75 4.28 -9.24
C ASN A 66 -14.31 2.96 -9.80
N THR A 67 -15.25 2.33 -9.10
CA THR A 67 -15.85 1.06 -9.56
C THR A 67 -16.84 1.28 -10.70
N ASN A 68 -17.67 2.33 -10.65
CA ASN A 68 -18.68 2.60 -11.67
C ASN A 68 -18.06 3.12 -12.98
N THR A 69 -16.97 3.89 -12.90
CA THR A 69 -16.25 4.40 -14.09
C THR A 69 -15.26 3.40 -14.69
N GLY A 70 -15.10 2.22 -14.10
CA GLY A 70 -14.13 1.21 -14.55
C GLY A 70 -12.67 1.54 -14.21
N LYS A 71 -12.38 2.66 -13.55
CA LYS A 71 -11.03 3.02 -13.08
C LYS A 71 -10.44 1.96 -12.16
N LEU A 72 -11.29 1.28 -11.38
CA LEU A 72 -10.95 0.06 -10.67
C LEU A 72 -11.96 -1.03 -11.03
N THR A 73 -11.54 -2.02 -11.79
CA THR A 73 -12.38 -3.19 -12.12
C THR A 73 -12.33 -4.24 -11.00
N ARG A 74 -13.33 -5.13 -10.97
CA ARG A 74 -13.35 -6.26 -10.03
C ARG A 74 -12.14 -7.19 -10.22
N THR A 75 -11.73 -7.42 -11.47
CA THR A 75 -10.54 -8.24 -11.79
C THR A 75 -9.27 -7.62 -11.22
N MET A 76 -9.09 -6.31 -11.39
CA MET A 76 -7.97 -5.56 -10.81
C MET A 76 -7.97 -5.63 -9.28
N TRP A 77 -9.13 -5.42 -8.66
CA TRP A 77 -9.28 -5.50 -7.21
C TRP A 77 -8.91 -6.88 -6.66
N HIS A 78 -9.46 -7.94 -7.24
CA HIS A 78 -9.14 -9.30 -6.85
C HIS A 78 -7.67 -9.65 -7.07
N ALA A 79 -7.04 -9.12 -8.13
CA ALA A 79 -5.61 -9.34 -8.39
C ALA A 79 -4.73 -8.75 -7.28
N VAL A 80 -5.06 -7.54 -6.79
CA VAL A 80 -4.35 -6.94 -5.64
C VAL A 80 -4.53 -7.80 -4.38
N LEU A 81 -5.74 -8.24 -4.08
CA LEU A 81 -5.99 -9.07 -2.90
C LEU A 81 -5.26 -10.42 -2.96
N ARG A 82 -5.22 -11.07 -4.13
CA ARG A 82 -4.41 -12.28 -4.34
C ARG A 82 -2.92 -12.01 -4.13
N ARG A 83 -2.42 -10.87 -4.61
CA ARG A 83 -1.03 -10.48 -4.42
C ARG A 83 -0.69 -10.25 -2.95
N VAL A 84 -1.57 -9.58 -2.20
CA VAL A 84 -1.44 -9.43 -0.74
C VAL A 84 -1.36 -10.80 -0.08
N ARG A 85 -2.28 -11.71 -0.40
CA ARG A 85 -2.32 -13.05 0.18
C ARG A 85 -1.02 -13.82 -0.07
N SER A 86 -0.55 -13.85 -1.32
CA SER A 86 0.72 -14.50 -1.69
C SER A 86 1.92 -13.94 -0.93
N LEU A 87 1.99 -12.62 -0.72
CA LEU A 87 3.09 -12.00 0.01
C LEU A 87 3.03 -12.31 1.50
N VAL A 88 1.84 -12.31 2.10
CA VAL A 88 1.66 -12.71 3.49
C VAL A 88 2.07 -14.16 3.70
N ASP A 89 1.65 -15.06 2.80
CA ASP A 89 2.00 -16.48 2.88
C ASP A 89 3.51 -16.72 2.70
N SER A 90 4.22 -15.90 1.92
CA SER A 90 5.69 -16.04 1.74
C SER A 90 6.55 -15.57 2.92
N ILE A 91 5.95 -14.87 3.90
CA ILE A 91 6.65 -14.34 5.08
C ILE A 91 6.37 -15.20 6.32
N ARG A 92 5.39 -16.10 6.25
CA ARG A 92 5.15 -17.14 7.25
C ARG A 92 6.21 -18.23 7.15
#